data_AF-A0AA39WPN2-F1
#
_entry.id   AF-A0AA39WPN2-F1
#
_cell.length_a   1.000
_cell.length_b   1.000
_cell.length_c   1.000
_cell.angle_alpha   90.00
_cell.angle_beta   90.00
_cell.angle_gamma   90.00
#
_symmetry.space_group_name_H-M   'P 1'
#
loop_
_entity.id
_entity.type
_entity.pdbx_description
1 polymer ?
#
loop_
_entity_poly.entity_id
_entity_poly.type
_entity_poly.pdbx_seq_one_letter_code
_entity_poly.pdbx_strand_id
1 'polypeptide(L)'
;MPTDAQIAGGHKANINNPNTSKESKENSKKVLENEFNGGDVPKANESRDKNPGNVAGGLKATLKNPNVSDEAKESAKERLEQME
;
A
#
# COMPACT_ATOMS: atom_id res chain seq x y z
N MET A 1 7.52 14.56 -7.13
CA MET A 1 8.52 13.58 -7.59
C MET A 1 8.07 12.20 -7.12
N PRO A 2 8.24 11.13 -7.92
CA PRO A 2 7.93 9.77 -7.49
C PRO A 2 8.84 9.37 -6.33
N THR A 3 8.32 8.55 -5.42
CA THR A 3 9.09 8.06 -4.28
C THR A 3 9.91 6.83 -4.66
N ASP A 4 10.95 6.52 -3.90
CA ASP A 4 11.79 5.33 -4.14
C ASP A 4 10.95 4.04 -4.17
N ALA A 5 9.94 3.92 -3.30
CA ALA A 5 8.94 2.84 -3.34
C ALA A 5 8.17 2.73 -4.67
N GLN A 6 7.83 3.86 -5.29
CA GLN A 6 7.12 3.88 -6.57
C GLN A 6 8.06 3.49 -7.71
N ILE A 7 9.30 3.97 -7.68
CA ILE A 7 10.31 3.66 -8.70
C ILE A 7 10.69 2.18 -8.64
N ALA A 8 11.04 1.67 -7.45
CA ALA A 8 11.33 0.26 -7.23
C ALA A 8 10.14 -0.65 -7.62
N GLY A 9 8.91 -0.22 -7.29
CA GLY A 9 7.69 -0.90 -7.71
C GLY A 9 7.57 -1.02 -9.24
N GLY A 10 7.90 0.06 -9.97
CA GLY A 10 7.91 0.08 -11.43
C GLY A 10 8.92 -0.90 -12.04
N HIS A 11 10.15 -0.96 -11.52
CA HIS A 11 11.14 -1.93 -11.98
C HIS A 11 10.71 -3.38 -11.70
N LYS A 12 10.08 -3.64 -10.55
CA LYS A 12 9.52 -4.96 -10.21
C LYS A 12 8.38 -5.35 -11.15
N ALA A 13 7.53 -4.40 -11.53
CA ALA A 13 6.47 -4.61 -12.52
C ALA A 13 7.06 -4.94 -13.91
N ASN A 14 8.10 -4.23 -14.33
CA ASN A 14 8.79 -4.48 -15.60
C ASN A 14 9.35 -5.91 -15.69
N ILE A 15 9.92 -6.44 -14.59
CA ILE A 15 10.46 -7.81 -14.52
C ILE A 15 9.35 -8.86 -14.72
N ASN A 16 8.18 -8.65 -14.13
CA ASN A 16 7.06 -9.59 -14.19
C ASN A 16 6.20 -9.46 -15.45
N ASN A 17 6.32 -8.36 -16.19
CA ASN A 17 5.55 -8.13 -17.41
C ASN A 17 5.97 -9.15 -18.49
N PRO A 18 5.06 -9.97 -19.04
CA PRO A 18 5.40 -10.91 -20.11
C PRO A 18 5.76 -10.22 -21.44
N ASN A 19 5.33 -8.97 -21.63
CA ASN A 19 5.52 -8.22 -22.88
C ASN A 19 6.81 -7.37 -22.91
N THR A 20 7.71 -7.55 -21.95
CA THR A 20 8.96 -6.79 -21.88
C THR A 20 10.17 -7.64 -22.29
N SER A 21 11.17 -6.99 -22.89
CA SER A 21 12.37 -7.67 -23.39
C SER A 21 13.22 -8.23 -22.24
N LYS A 22 14.00 -9.29 -22.52
CA LYS A 22 14.94 -9.86 -21.53
C LYS A 22 15.97 -8.83 -21.04
N GLU A 23 16.48 -8.02 -21.95
CA GLU A 23 17.46 -6.97 -21.64
C GLU A 23 16.86 -5.92 -20.69
N SER A 24 15.62 -5.48 -20.95
CA SER A 24 14.93 -4.53 -20.06
C SER A 24 14.70 -5.11 -18.67
N LYS A 25 14.37 -6.40 -18.55
CA LYS A 25 14.20 -7.06 -17.25
C LYS A 25 15.50 -7.16 -16.48
N GLU A 26 16.59 -7.49 -17.16
CA GLU A 26 17.92 -7.57 -16.55
C GLU A 26 18.39 -6.20 -16.06
N ASN A 27 18.18 -5.15 -16.86
CA ASN A 27 18.48 -3.78 -16.47
C ASN A 27 17.66 -3.36 -15.22
N SER A 28 16.34 -3.61 -15.22
CA SER A 28 15.49 -3.37 -14.04
C SER A 28 15.96 -4.13 -12.80
N LYS A 29 16.47 -5.35 -12.96
CA LYS A 29 16.99 -6.14 -11.85
C LYS A 29 18.27 -5.53 -11.27
N LYS A 30 19.21 -5.11 -12.13
CA LYS A 30 20.45 -4.43 -11.72
C LYS A 30 20.18 -3.13 -10.98
N VAL A 31 19.25 -2.32 -11.48
CA VAL A 31 18.83 -1.06 -10.82
C VAL A 31 18.22 -1.35 -9.45
N LEU A 32 17.36 -2.36 -9.33
CA LEU A 32 16.79 -2.75 -8.04
C LEU A 32 17.85 -3.20 -7.03
N GLU A 33 18.82 -4.00 -7.46
CA GLU A 33 19.90 -4.50 -6.60
C GLU A 33 20.86 -3.36 -6.18
N ASN A 34 21.27 -2.50 -7.11
CA ASN A 34 22.27 -1.46 -6.83
C ASN A 34 21.71 -0.22 -6.12
N GLU A 35 20.51 0.23 -6.48
CA GLU A 35 19.97 1.53 -6.04
C GLU A 35 18.82 1.40 -5.03
N PHE A 36 18.10 0.27 -5.03
CA PHE A 36 16.88 0.11 -4.24
C PHE A 36 16.95 -1.08 -3.26
N ASN A 37 18.14 -1.50 -2.85
CA ASN A 37 18.34 -2.56 -1.86
C ASN A 37 17.57 -3.86 -2.20
N GLY A 38 17.60 -4.26 -3.48
CA GLY A 38 16.85 -5.42 -3.99
C GLY A 38 15.33 -5.20 -4.12
N GLY A 39 14.88 -3.95 -4.03
CA GLY A 39 13.47 -3.58 -3.98
C GLY A 39 12.87 -3.59 -2.57
N ASP A 40 13.71 -3.68 -1.54
CA ASP A 40 13.35 -3.45 -0.14
C ASP A 40 13.63 -1.98 0.21
N VAL A 41 12.72 -1.13 -0.25
CA VAL A 41 12.77 0.32 -0.05
C VAL A 41 11.78 0.73 1.02
N PRO A 42 12.10 1.75 1.84
CA PRO A 42 11.17 2.27 2.83
C PRO A 42 9.87 2.65 2.14
N LYS A 43 8.75 2.10 2.62
CA LYS A 43 7.44 2.37 2.05
C LYS A 43 7.16 3.86 2.19
N ALA A 44 6.96 4.52 1.05
CA ALA A 44 6.60 5.93 0.97
C ALA A 44 5.29 6.33 1.67
N ASN A 45 4.60 5.39 2.32
CA ASN A 45 3.28 5.56 2.87
C ASN A 45 3.17 5.15 4.34
N GLU A 46 4.28 4.96 5.06
CA GLU A 46 4.23 4.82 6.53
C GLU A 46 3.94 6.16 7.23
N SER A 47 4.12 7.29 6.54
CA SER A 47 3.98 8.63 7.13
C SER A 47 2.91 9.52 6.49
N ARG A 48 2.03 8.98 5.62
CA ARG A 48 0.79 9.71 5.32
C ARG A 48 -0.24 9.26 6.34
N ASP A 49 -0.36 10.04 7.42
CA ASP A 49 -1.52 9.97 8.30
C ASP A 49 -2.76 9.78 7.44
N LYS A 50 -3.39 8.62 7.59
CA LYS A 50 -4.64 8.31 6.89
C LYS A 50 -5.58 9.46 7.23
N ASN A 51 -6.20 10.06 6.21
CA ASN A 51 -7.12 11.16 6.47
C ASN A 51 -8.15 10.68 7.51
N PRO A 52 -8.22 11.30 8.71
CA PRO A 52 -9.05 10.79 9.80
C PRO A 52 -10.53 10.71 9.40
N GLY A 53 -10.99 11.59 8.52
CA GLY A 53 -12.33 11.54 7.95
C GLY A 53 -12.58 10.29 7.10
N ASN A 54 -11.59 9.83 6.32
CA ASN A 54 -11.69 8.60 5.55
C ASN A 54 -11.71 7.36 6.46
N VAL A 55 -10.91 7.38 7.53
CA VAL A 55 -10.90 6.30 8.52
C VAL A 55 -12.23 6.23 9.25
N ALA A 56 -12.72 7.34 9.79
CA ALA A 56 -14.02 7.43 10.45
C ALA A 56 -15.17 7.03 9.51
N GLY A 57 -15.12 7.44 8.24
CA GLY A 57 -16.08 7.04 7.21
C GLY A 57 -16.08 5.53 6.98
N GLY A 58 -14.91 4.90 6.89
CA GLY A 58 -14.77 3.46 6.75
C GLY A 58 -15.32 2.69 7.96
N LEU A 59 -15.01 3.16 9.18
CA LEU A 59 -15.54 2.55 10.41
C LEU A 59 -17.07 2.66 10.48
N LYS A 60 -17.64 3.83 10.13
CA LYS A 60 -19.10 4.00 10.01
C LYS A 60 -19.72 3.09 8.96
N ALA A 61 -19.03 2.83 7.85
CA ALA A 61 -19.49 1.90 6.82
C ALA A 61 -19.52 0.45 7.35
N THR A 62 -18.51 0.03 8.11
CA THR A 62 -18.48 -1.28 8.79
C THR A 62 -19.69 -1.44 9.70
N LEU A 63 -20.03 -0.42 10.50
CA LEU A 63 -21.20 -0.47 11.40
C LEU A 63 -22.53 -0.67 10.67
N LYS A 64 -22.68 -0.10 9.46
CA LYS A 64 -23.91 -0.21 8.66
C LYS A 64 -23.98 -1.46 7.80
N ASN A 65 -22.88 -2.18 7.60
CA ASN A 65 -22.84 -3.31 6.69
C ASN A 65 -23.47 -4.56 7.35
N PRO A 66 -24.53 -5.15 6.78
CA PRO A 66 -25.14 -6.36 7.33
C PRO A 66 -24.27 -7.61 7.15
N ASN A 67 -23.28 -7.58 6.26
CA ASN A 67 -22.41 -8.72 5.94
C ASN A 67 -21.13 -8.78 6.79
N VAL A 68 -20.94 -7.86 7.74
CA VAL A 68 -19.81 -7.93 8.68
C VAL A 68 -20.24 -8.58 9.99
N SER A 69 -19.31 -9.25 10.66
CA SER A 69 -19.53 -9.87 11.95
C SER A 69 -19.78 -8.83 13.05
N ASP A 70 -20.47 -9.23 14.11
CA ASP A 70 -20.75 -8.34 15.23
C ASP A 70 -19.47 -7.91 15.98
N GLU A 71 -18.47 -8.79 16.08
CA GLU A 71 -17.14 -8.45 16.62
C GLU A 71 -16.45 -7.36 15.78
N ALA A 72 -16.54 -7.43 14.45
CA ALA A 72 -15.98 -6.40 13.58
C ALA A 72 -16.72 -5.07 13.70
N LYS A 73 -18.03 -5.08 13.97
CA LYS A 73 -18.81 -3.88 14.26
C LYS A 73 -18.42 -3.28 15.61
N GLU A 74 -18.27 -4.10 16.66
CA GLU A 74 -17.87 -3.64 17.98
C GLU A 74 -16.49 -2.98 17.95
N SER A 75 -15.51 -3.63 17.33
CA SER A 75 -14.16 -3.07 17.15
C SER A 75 -14.19 -1.77 16.32
N ALA A 76 -15.04 -1.70 15.28
CA ALA A 76 -15.19 -0.47 14.50
C ALA A 76 -15.83 0.67 15.31
N LYS A 77 -16.74 0.35 16.23
CA LYS A 77 -17.37 1.32 17.12
C LYS A 77 -16.36 1.88 18.13
N GLU A 78 -15.62 1.02 18.82
CA GLU A 78 -14.57 1.45 19.77
C GLU A 78 -13.54 2.36 19.10
N ARG A 79 -13.06 1.96 17.92
CA ARG A 79 -12.09 2.76 17.16
C ARG A 79 -12.67 4.09 16.70
N LEU A 80 -13.97 4.16 16.41
CA LEU A 80 -14.61 5.41 16.02
C LEU A 80 -14.71 6.36 17.23
N GLU A 81 -15.05 5.83 18.41
CA GLU A 81 -15.13 6.59 19.66
C GLU A 81 -13.75 7.11 20.11
N GLN A 82 -12.68 6.35 19.89
CA GLN A 82 -11.30 6.79 20.14
C GLN A 82 -10.81 7.89 19.17
N MET A 83 -11.55 8.15 18.08
CA MET A 83 -11.20 9.16 17.08
C MET A 83 -12.03 10.44 17.18
N GLU A 84 -13.09 10.46 18.01
CA GLU A 84 -13.90 11.65 18.33
C GLU A 84 -13.31 12.43 19.52
#